data_AF-A0A645HUB9-F1
#
_entry.id   AF-A0A645HUB9-F1
#
_cell.length_a   1.000
_cell.length_b   1.000
_cell.length_c   1.000
_cell.angle_alpha   90.00
_cell.angle_beta   90.00
_cell.angle_gamma   90.00
#
_symmetry.space_group_name_H-M   'P 1'
#
loop_
_entity.id
_entity.type
_entity.pdbx_description
1 polymer ?
#
loop_
_entity_poly.entity_id
_entity_poly.type
_entity_poly.pdbx_seq_one_letter_code
_entity_poly.pdbx_strand_id
1 'polypeptide(L)'
;MTVVLGELVGSRIKHAYHRLTTVLSARNGVTEATYIAEALIPLIAFGLPLSPVAAGPAAPLFNAPPRFTVDAATGQTHNLHNLLSHWEFLGYGMLSVLLAAVVSYPFAMNYARRAAMFVSRKVSHEAIIATFVGLIIVISVWEGGLLGLLVILTMGLMGGLLSRTFGFNTGVQFMGYYTAVLSVPALLNLF
;
A
#
# COMPACT_ATOMS: atom_id res chain seq x y z
N MET A 1 1.10 -12.08 -5.32
CA MET A 1 2.29 -12.66 -4.65
C MET A 1 1.99 -13.25 -3.28
N THR A 2 1.29 -12.54 -2.40
CA THR A 2 0.93 -13.01 -1.04
C THR A 2 0.27 -14.40 -1.00
N VAL A 3 -0.77 -14.62 -1.80
CA VAL A 3 -1.47 -15.92 -1.86
C VAL A 3 -0.54 -17.04 -2.37
N VAL A 4 0.20 -16.78 -3.45
CA VAL A 4 1.14 -17.74 -4.05
C VAL A 4 2.24 -18.13 -3.07
N LEU A 5 2.87 -17.17 -2.40
CA LEU A 5 3.91 -17.45 -1.42
C LEU A 5 3.35 -18.21 -0.21
N GLY A 6 2.14 -17.85 0.23
CA GLY A 6 1.43 -18.57 1.29
C GLY A 6 1.16 -20.03 0.92
N GLU A 7 0.63 -20.31 -0.27
CA GLU A 7 0.39 -21.69 -0.74
C GLU A 7 1.70 -22.47 -0.90
N LEU A 8 2.77 -21.83 -1.42
CA LEU A 8 4.09 -22.45 -1.54
C LEU A 8 4.64 -22.89 -0.19
N VAL A 9 4.59 -22.03 0.82
CA VAL A 9 5.03 -22.38 2.19
C VAL A 9 4.10 -23.44 2.81
N GLY A 10 2.79 -23.31 2.60
CA GLY A 10 1.80 -24.25 3.11
C GLY A 10 1.91 -25.65 2.52
N SER A 11 2.36 -25.78 1.27
CA SER A 11 2.54 -27.07 0.59
C SER A 11 3.54 -28.00 1.29
N ARG A 12 4.49 -27.42 2.05
CA ARG A 12 5.55 -28.16 2.75
C ARG A 12 5.14 -28.67 4.13
N ILE A 13 3.95 -28.28 4.63
CA ILE A 13 3.52 -28.57 6.00
C ILE A 13 2.28 -29.47 5.99
N LYS A 14 2.44 -30.69 6.50
CA LYS A 14 1.37 -31.71 6.51
C LYS A 14 0.36 -31.50 7.65
N HIS A 15 0.78 -30.99 8.80
CA HIS A 15 -0.11 -30.76 9.94
C HIS A 15 -1.01 -29.54 9.73
N ALA A 16 -2.33 -29.72 9.81
CA ALA A 16 -3.32 -28.69 9.47
C ALA A 16 -3.18 -27.41 10.31
N TYR A 17 -3.01 -27.53 11.63
CA TYR A 17 -2.86 -26.37 12.52
C TYR A 17 -1.60 -25.57 12.21
N HIS A 18 -0.44 -26.24 12.15
CA HIS A 18 0.83 -25.61 11.81
C HIS A 18 0.83 -25.02 10.39
N ARG A 19 0.12 -25.65 9.45
CA ARG A 19 -0.05 -25.11 8.11
C ARG A 19 -0.79 -23.78 8.15
N LEU A 20 -1.93 -23.70 8.86
CA LEU A 20 -2.70 -22.46 8.96
C LEU A 20 -1.90 -21.31 9.57
N THR A 21 -1.20 -21.56 10.69
CA THR A 21 -0.40 -20.51 11.36
C THR A 21 0.77 -20.06 10.51
N THR A 22 1.46 -20.99 9.84
CA THR A 22 2.65 -20.67 9.03
C THR A 22 2.27 -19.97 7.73
N VAL A 23 1.19 -20.40 7.07
CA VAL A 23 0.67 -19.73 5.86
C VAL A 23 0.25 -18.31 6.20
N LEU A 24 -0.43 -18.10 7.33
CA LEU A 24 -0.83 -16.75 7.77
C LEU A 24 0.40 -15.88 8.04
N SER A 25 1.40 -16.41 8.75
CA SER A 25 2.65 -15.70 9.00
C SER A 25 3.38 -15.33 7.71
N ALA A 26 3.45 -16.25 6.74
CA ALA A 26 4.09 -15.98 5.44
C ALA A 26 3.33 -14.92 4.65
N ARG A 27 1.98 -14.99 4.62
CA ARG A 27 1.15 -13.99 3.94
C ARG A 27 1.33 -12.61 4.56
N ASN A 28 1.28 -12.50 5.89
CA ASN A 28 1.48 -11.24 6.59
C ASN A 28 2.89 -10.69 6.33
N GLY A 29 3.93 -11.54 6.42
CA GLY A 29 5.31 -11.12 6.15
C GLY A 29 5.50 -10.56 4.74
N VAL A 30 4.87 -11.15 3.73
CA VAL A 30 4.91 -10.62 2.35
C VAL A 30 4.19 -9.29 2.23
N THR A 31 3.00 -9.16 2.83
CA THR A 31 2.23 -7.91 2.76
C THR A 31 2.99 -6.75 3.39
N GLU A 32 3.53 -6.95 4.60
CA GLU A 32 4.32 -5.92 5.30
C GLU A 32 5.62 -5.59 4.56
N ALA A 33 6.29 -6.60 3.99
CA ALA A 33 7.49 -6.38 3.17
C ALA A 33 7.19 -5.54 1.93
N THR A 34 6.08 -5.80 1.24
CA THR A 34 5.64 -4.97 0.11
C THR A 34 5.32 -3.56 0.57
N TYR A 35 4.67 -3.38 1.71
CA TYR A 35 4.35 -2.06 2.25
C TYR A 35 5.61 -1.24 2.55
N ILE A 36 6.63 -1.86 3.17
CA ILE A 36 7.93 -1.24 3.39
C ILE A 36 8.62 -0.92 2.06
N ALA A 37 8.56 -1.85 1.09
CA ALA A 37 9.16 -1.65 -0.23
C ALA A 37 8.50 -0.50 -1.01
N GLU A 38 7.19 -0.33 -0.89
CA GLU A 38 6.48 0.80 -1.50
C GLU A 38 6.96 2.14 -0.94
N ALA A 39 7.36 2.23 0.33
CA ALA A 39 7.99 3.44 0.88
C ALA A 39 9.46 3.59 0.44
N LEU A 40 10.26 2.52 0.52
CA LEU A 40 11.71 2.58 0.32
C LEU A 40 12.15 2.66 -1.14
N ILE A 41 11.53 1.91 -2.06
CA ILE A 41 11.96 1.88 -3.46
C ILE A 41 11.89 3.27 -4.11
N PRO A 42 10.78 4.03 -4.04
CA PRO A 42 10.74 5.37 -4.62
C PRO A 42 11.74 6.32 -3.96
N LEU A 43 12.01 6.14 -2.67
CA LEU A 43 12.89 7.00 -1.89
C LEU A 43 14.37 6.73 -2.16
N ILE A 44 14.75 5.48 -2.45
CA ILE A 44 16.12 5.11 -2.81
C ILE A 44 16.38 5.32 -4.30
N ALA A 45 15.41 5.08 -5.19
CA ALA A 45 15.63 5.07 -6.63
C ALA A 45 15.34 6.41 -7.34
N PHE A 46 14.29 7.14 -6.94
CA PHE A 46 13.78 8.28 -7.71
C PHE A 46 13.66 9.58 -6.92
N GLY A 47 13.54 9.50 -5.59
CA GLY A 47 13.29 10.67 -4.74
C GLY A 47 11.91 11.32 -4.97
N LEU A 48 10.98 10.64 -5.64
CA LEU A 48 9.63 11.12 -5.92
C LEU A 48 8.58 10.16 -5.31
N PRO A 49 7.46 10.67 -4.76
CA PRO A 49 6.43 9.84 -4.14
C PRO A 49 5.54 9.16 -5.20
N LEU A 50 6.11 8.15 -5.88
CA LEU A 50 5.44 7.47 -7.01
C LEU A 50 4.55 6.28 -6.59
N SER A 51 4.75 5.74 -5.39
CA SER A 51 3.94 4.64 -4.86
C SER A 51 2.79 5.19 -3.99
N PRO A 52 1.71 4.43 -3.78
CA PRO A 52 0.59 4.90 -2.97
C PRO A 52 0.96 5.08 -1.49
N VAL A 53 1.87 4.24 -0.94
CA VAL A 53 2.39 4.43 0.42
C VAL A 53 3.29 5.67 0.50
N ALA A 54 4.10 5.91 -0.54
CA ALA A 54 4.96 7.10 -0.64
C ALA A 54 4.16 8.39 -0.79
N ALA A 55 3.05 8.37 -1.53
CA ALA A 55 2.17 9.52 -1.71
C ALA A 55 1.23 9.76 -0.53
N GLY A 56 0.92 8.71 0.25
CA GLY A 56 0.08 8.79 1.44
C GLY A 56 0.90 8.94 2.72
N PRO A 57 0.96 7.90 3.58
CA PRO A 57 1.53 8.01 4.93
C PRO A 57 3.02 8.32 4.96
N ALA A 58 3.78 7.93 3.93
CA ALA A 58 5.21 8.22 3.86
C ALA A 58 5.54 9.52 3.12
N ALA A 59 4.54 10.29 2.66
CA ALA A 59 4.75 11.56 1.95
C ALA A 59 5.65 12.57 2.69
N PRO A 60 5.60 12.69 4.03
CA PRO A 60 6.49 13.59 4.75
C PRO A 60 7.99 13.24 4.62
N LEU A 61 8.33 12.00 4.26
CA LEU A 61 9.73 11.61 4.01
C LEU A 61 10.25 12.16 2.68
N PHE A 62 9.35 12.49 1.76
CA PHE A 62 9.67 13.07 0.46
C PHE A 62 9.54 14.59 0.48
N ASN A 63 8.44 15.11 1.02
CA ASN A 63 8.10 16.53 0.96
C ASN A 63 7.53 17.03 2.30
N ALA A 64 8.34 17.78 3.04
CA ALA A 64 8.02 18.37 4.33
C ALA A 64 8.72 19.73 4.46
N PRO A 65 8.13 20.80 3.86
CA PRO A 65 8.69 22.14 3.94
C PRO A 65 8.80 22.60 5.40
N PRO A 66 9.90 23.30 5.80
CA PRO A 66 10.98 23.82 4.98
C PRO A 66 12.18 22.86 4.76
N ARG A 67 12.17 21.67 5.38
CA ARG A 67 13.34 20.78 5.39
C ARG A 67 13.44 19.87 4.17
N PHE A 68 12.32 19.34 3.69
CA PHE A 68 12.30 18.55 2.46
C PHE A 68 11.39 19.20 1.44
N THR A 69 11.86 19.31 0.21
CA THR A 69 11.13 19.92 -0.89
C THR A 69 11.21 19.04 -2.13
N VAL A 70 10.07 18.84 -2.78
CA VAL A 70 9.97 18.15 -4.06
C VAL A 70 9.27 19.09 -5.03
N ASP A 71 10.00 19.51 -6.07
CA ASP A 71 9.40 20.22 -7.18
C ASP A 71 9.10 19.22 -8.30
N ALA A 72 7.83 18.85 -8.43
CA ALA A 72 7.36 17.91 -9.43
C ALA A 72 7.46 18.48 -10.87
N ALA A 73 7.59 19.80 -11.05
CA ALA A 73 7.64 20.43 -12.37
C ALA A 73 9.08 20.54 -12.92
N THR A 74 10.07 20.72 -12.05
CA THR A 74 11.49 20.88 -12.45
C THR A 74 12.33 19.63 -12.16
N GLY A 75 11.79 18.65 -11.42
CA GLY A 75 12.52 17.45 -10.99
C GLY A 75 13.58 17.72 -9.92
N GLN A 76 13.67 18.95 -9.42
CA GLN A 76 14.58 19.32 -8.34
C GLN A 76 14.05 18.76 -7.02
N THR A 77 14.85 17.90 -6.39
CA THR A 77 14.53 17.29 -5.10
C THR A 77 15.55 17.73 -4.05
N HIS A 78 15.08 17.99 -2.84
CA HIS A 78 15.92 18.09 -1.65
C HIS A 78 15.24 17.29 -0.55
N ASN A 79 15.52 15.99 -0.49
CA ASN A 79 14.88 15.05 0.42
C ASN A 79 15.85 13.94 0.84
N LEU A 80 15.36 12.95 1.58
CA LEU A 80 16.20 11.85 2.08
C LEU A 80 16.99 11.13 0.97
N HIS A 81 16.45 11.05 -0.26
CA HIS A 81 17.15 10.43 -1.39
C HIS A 81 18.52 11.07 -1.66
N ASN A 82 18.59 12.41 -1.54
CA ASN A 82 19.81 13.16 -1.83
C ASN A 82 20.73 13.30 -0.61
N LEU A 83 20.17 13.14 0.59
CA LEU A 83 20.88 13.37 1.85
C LEU A 83 21.50 12.09 2.43
N LEU A 84 20.94 10.92 2.11
CA LEU A 84 21.37 9.64 2.68
C LEU A 84 22.04 8.76 1.63
N SER A 85 23.12 8.12 2.02
CA SER A 85 23.74 7.03 1.27
C SER A 85 22.95 5.73 1.39
N HIS A 86 23.18 4.80 0.46
CA HIS A 86 22.53 3.47 0.46
C HIS A 86 22.74 2.71 1.78
N TRP A 87 23.90 2.86 2.43
CA TRP A 87 24.18 2.21 3.72
C TRP A 87 23.42 2.85 4.87
N GLU A 88 23.28 4.17 4.87
CA GLU A 88 22.47 4.86 5.87
C GLU A 88 20.98 4.50 5.72
N PHE A 89 20.51 4.33 4.48
CA PHE A 89 19.18 3.80 4.22
C PHE A 89 18.96 2.42 4.82
N LEU A 90 19.93 1.52 4.65
CA LEU A 90 19.83 0.20 5.27
C LEU A 90 19.86 0.30 6.80
N GLY A 91 20.76 1.11 7.35
CA GLY A 91 20.90 1.28 8.80
C GLY A 91 19.62 1.82 9.44
N TYR A 92 19.13 2.96 8.98
CA TYR A 92 17.90 3.59 9.49
C TYR A 92 16.65 2.78 9.15
N GLY A 93 16.62 2.11 7.98
CA GLY A 93 15.55 1.19 7.60
C GLY A 93 15.46 -0.03 8.53
N MET A 94 16.59 -0.65 8.87
CA MET A 94 16.60 -1.78 9.80
C MET A 94 16.22 -1.35 11.22
N LEU A 95 16.70 -0.18 11.64
CA LEU A 95 16.34 0.40 12.93
C LEU A 95 14.84 0.67 13.02
N SER A 96 14.22 1.23 11.98
CA SER A 96 12.78 1.51 11.98
C SER A 96 11.94 0.24 12.05
N VAL A 97 12.33 -0.82 11.34
CA VAL A 97 11.68 -2.14 11.42
C VAL A 97 11.81 -2.72 12.84
N LEU A 98 12.98 -2.61 13.46
CA LEU A 98 13.19 -3.10 14.82
C LEU A 98 12.34 -2.33 15.83
N LEU A 99 12.31 -0.99 15.74
CA LEU A 99 11.47 -0.15 16.60
C LEU A 99 9.98 -0.45 16.38
N ALA A 100 9.54 -0.61 15.14
CA ALA A 100 8.16 -0.99 14.82
C ALA A 100 7.82 -2.36 15.41
N ALA A 101 8.72 -3.35 15.36
CA ALA A 101 8.52 -4.65 15.98
C ALA A 101 8.41 -4.54 17.51
N VAL A 102 9.29 -3.78 18.15
CA VAL A 102 9.27 -3.57 19.62
C VAL A 102 7.98 -2.89 20.07
N VAL A 103 7.51 -1.90 19.32
CA VAL A 103 6.26 -1.19 19.65
C VAL A 103 5.05 -2.06 19.36
N SER A 104 4.98 -2.72 18.21
CA SER A 104 3.78 -3.48 17.79
C SER A 104 3.59 -4.80 18.54
N TYR A 105 4.68 -5.48 18.92
CA TYR A 105 4.63 -6.77 19.61
C TYR A 105 3.77 -6.78 20.89
N PRO A 106 3.94 -5.86 21.87
CA PRO A 106 3.11 -5.85 23.06
C PRO A 106 1.64 -5.56 22.75
N PHE A 107 1.33 -4.72 21.76
CA PHE A 107 -0.06 -4.47 21.38
C PHE A 107 -0.71 -5.70 20.76
N ALA A 108 0.00 -6.36 19.85
CA ALA A 108 -0.47 -7.57 19.19
C ALA A 108 -0.70 -8.70 20.21
N MET A 109 0.24 -8.94 21.13
CA MET A 109 0.14 -10.06 22.07
C MET A 109 -0.93 -9.81 23.16
N ASN A 110 -1.06 -8.59 23.65
CA ASN A 110 -1.98 -8.29 24.77
C ASN A 110 -3.42 -8.01 24.31
N TYR A 111 -3.64 -7.41 23.13
CA TYR A 111 -4.97 -6.90 22.75
C TYR A 111 -5.60 -7.55 21.51
N ALA A 112 -4.85 -8.29 20.68
CA ALA A 112 -5.38 -8.77 19.40
C ALA A 112 -6.65 -9.63 19.53
N ARG A 113 -6.69 -10.57 20.49
CA ARG A 113 -7.88 -11.43 20.69
C ARG A 113 -9.10 -10.61 21.11
N ARG A 114 -8.93 -9.65 22.02
CA ARG A 114 -10.03 -8.82 22.52
C ARG A 114 -10.59 -7.92 21.42
N ALA A 115 -9.71 -7.33 20.61
CA ALA A 115 -10.09 -6.52 19.46
C ALA A 115 -10.82 -7.36 18.39
N ALA A 116 -10.27 -8.53 18.02
CA ALA A 116 -10.88 -9.42 17.02
C ALA A 116 -12.30 -9.88 17.46
N MET A 117 -12.46 -10.21 18.74
CA MET A 117 -13.77 -10.58 19.31
C MET A 117 -14.75 -9.41 19.38
N PHE A 118 -14.26 -8.19 19.58
CA PHE A 118 -15.10 -6.99 19.55
C PHE A 118 -15.62 -6.75 18.14
N VAL A 119 -14.74 -6.76 17.14
CA VAL A 119 -15.11 -6.53 15.74
C VAL A 119 -16.10 -7.58 15.25
N SER A 120 -15.81 -8.87 15.48
CA SER A 120 -16.67 -9.96 14.99
C SER A 120 -18.05 -10.00 15.62
N ARG A 121 -18.23 -9.47 16.84
CA ARG A 121 -19.51 -9.50 17.56
C ARG A 121 -20.30 -8.21 17.47
N LYS A 122 -19.63 -7.05 17.39
CA LYS A 122 -20.29 -5.74 17.54
C LYS A 122 -20.30 -4.89 16.28
N VAL A 123 -19.47 -5.19 15.29
CA VAL A 123 -19.40 -4.41 14.06
C VAL A 123 -20.19 -5.14 12.97
N SER A 124 -21.22 -4.50 12.43
CA SER A 124 -21.97 -5.05 11.30
C SER A 124 -21.14 -4.96 10.02
N HIS A 125 -21.35 -5.90 9.10
CA HIS A 125 -20.67 -5.89 7.80
C HIS A 125 -20.97 -4.61 7.00
N GLU A 126 -22.20 -4.11 7.11
CA GLU A 126 -22.63 -2.86 6.48
C GLU A 126 -21.87 -1.64 7.02
N ALA A 127 -21.55 -1.61 8.32
CA ALA A 127 -20.76 -0.53 8.90
C ALA A 127 -19.34 -0.50 8.34
N ILE A 128 -18.74 -1.68 8.08
CA ILE A 128 -17.41 -1.77 7.46
C ILE A 128 -17.46 -1.23 6.03
N ILE A 129 -18.45 -1.64 5.23
CA ILE A 129 -18.65 -1.13 3.86
C ILE A 129 -18.86 0.38 3.88
N ALA A 130 -19.74 0.89 4.76
CA ALA A 130 -20.02 2.32 4.88
C ALA A 130 -18.76 3.12 5.23
N THR A 131 -17.90 2.58 6.09
CA THR A 131 -16.61 3.20 6.45
C THR A 131 -15.67 3.28 5.24
N PHE A 132 -15.57 2.20 4.46
CA PHE A 132 -14.77 2.20 3.22
C PHE A 132 -15.31 3.18 2.17
N VAL A 133 -16.63 3.18 1.94
CA VAL A 133 -17.27 4.13 1.01
C VAL A 133 -17.04 5.57 1.48
N GLY A 134 -17.22 5.84 2.77
CA GLY A 134 -16.95 7.15 3.36
C GLY A 134 -15.51 7.60 3.13
N LEU A 135 -14.53 6.72 3.37
CA LEU A 135 -13.12 7.02 3.12
C LEU A 135 -12.84 7.36 1.65
N ILE A 136 -13.38 6.57 0.71
CA ILE A 136 -13.24 6.82 -0.72
C ILE A 136 -13.81 8.20 -1.06
N ILE A 137 -15.03 8.51 -0.60
CA ILE A 137 -15.68 9.81 -0.84
C ILE A 137 -14.81 10.96 -0.29
N VAL A 138 -14.33 10.84 0.95
CA VAL A 138 -13.50 11.87 1.58
C VAL A 138 -12.22 12.12 0.78
N ILE A 139 -11.49 11.06 0.41
CA ILE A 139 -10.24 11.20 -0.37
C ILE A 139 -10.52 11.77 -1.76
N SER A 140 -11.57 11.28 -2.43
CA SER A 140 -11.94 11.71 -3.78
C SER A 140 -12.26 13.20 -3.83
N VAL A 141 -13.02 13.68 -2.84
CA VAL A 141 -13.42 15.09 -2.75
C VAL A 141 -12.24 15.96 -2.33
N TRP A 142 -11.36 15.46 -1.44
CA TRP A 142 -10.18 16.20 -1.00
C TRP A 142 -9.18 16.43 -2.15
N GLU A 143 -8.89 15.39 -2.94
CA GLU A 143 -7.86 15.49 -3.99
C GLU A 143 -8.40 16.06 -5.32
N GLY A 144 -9.59 15.64 -5.73
CA GLY A 144 -10.12 15.95 -7.07
C GLY A 144 -11.48 16.64 -7.07
N GLY A 145 -12.00 17.02 -5.90
CA GLY A 145 -13.34 17.59 -5.78
C GLY A 145 -14.43 16.68 -6.35
N LEU A 146 -15.47 17.29 -6.94
CA LEU A 146 -16.58 16.53 -7.52
C LEU A 146 -16.16 15.70 -8.75
N LEU A 147 -15.21 16.20 -9.54
CA LEU A 147 -14.68 15.48 -10.71
C LEU A 147 -13.92 14.22 -10.29
N GLY A 148 -13.08 14.32 -9.24
CA GLY A 148 -12.38 13.17 -8.67
C GLY A 148 -13.33 12.07 -8.21
N LEU A 149 -14.44 12.46 -7.55
CA LEU A 149 -15.48 11.53 -7.13
C LEU A 149 -16.16 10.82 -8.32
N LEU A 150 -16.50 11.53 -9.39
CA LEU A 150 -17.08 10.94 -10.60
C LEU A 150 -16.10 9.97 -11.30
N VAL A 151 -14.81 10.32 -11.36
CA VAL A 151 -13.78 9.47 -11.95
C VAL A 151 -13.61 8.19 -11.13
N ILE A 152 -13.51 8.30 -9.81
CA ILE A 152 -13.33 7.12 -8.94
C ILE A 152 -14.56 6.21 -8.96
N LEU A 153 -15.77 6.77 -9.00
CA LEU A 153 -17.01 6.01 -9.18
C LEU A 153 -17.05 5.25 -10.51
N THR A 154 -16.76 5.93 -11.62
CA THR A 154 -16.78 5.31 -12.95
C THR A 154 -15.71 4.22 -13.08
N MET A 155 -14.49 4.48 -12.59
CA MET A 155 -13.40 3.51 -12.61
C MET A 155 -13.68 2.32 -11.69
N GLY A 156 -14.23 2.55 -10.49
CA GLY A 156 -14.63 1.50 -9.56
C GLY A 156 -15.74 0.61 -10.10
N LEU A 157 -16.78 1.20 -10.71
CA LEU A 157 -17.87 0.45 -11.35
C LEU A 157 -17.37 -0.37 -12.53
N MET A 158 -16.49 0.19 -13.36
CA MET A 158 -15.95 -0.49 -14.52
C MET A 158 -14.98 -1.62 -14.15
N GLY A 159 -14.10 -1.40 -13.18
CA GLY A 159 -13.24 -2.45 -12.62
C GLY A 159 -14.04 -3.55 -11.94
N GLY A 160 -15.09 -3.19 -11.19
CA GLY A 160 -16.02 -4.14 -10.59
C GLY A 160 -16.79 -4.96 -11.62
N LEU A 161 -17.26 -4.33 -12.70
CA LEU A 161 -17.91 -5.00 -13.82
C LEU A 161 -16.93 -5.99 -14.47
N LEU A 162 -15.73 -5.53 -14.84
CA LEU A 162 -14.68 -6.36 -15.45
C LEU A 162 -14.31 -7.56 -14.59
N SER A 163 -14.18 -7.36 -13.27
CA SER A 163 -13.88 -8.44 -12.33
C SER A 163 -15.03 -9.44 -12.23
N ARG A 164 -16.28 -8.97 -12.28
CA ARG A 164 -17.47 -9.83 -12.16
C ARG A 164 -17.78 -10.57 -13.46
N THR A 165 -17.65 -9.94 -14.62
CA THR A 165 -18.06 -10.52 -15.91
C THR A 165 -16.94 -11.32 -16.57
N PHE A 166 -15.69 -10.85 -16.50
CA PHE A 166 -14.55 -11.50 -17.17
C PHE A 166 -13.62 -12.23 -16.21
N GLY A 167 -13.93 -12.25 -14.91
CA GLY A 167 -13.05 -12.85 -13.89
C GLY A 167 -11.69 -12.15 -13.79
N PHE A 168 -11.59 -10.91 -14.31
CA PHE A 168 -10.33 -10.21 -14.40
C PHE A 168 -9.91 -9.73 -13.01
N ASN A 169 -8.81 -10.27 -12.51
CA ASN A 169 -8.38 -10.05 -11.14
C ASN A 169 -8.15 -8.55 -10.86
N THR A 170 -8.75 -8.04 -9.79
CA THR A 170 -8.65 -6.62 -9.38
C THR A 170 -7.19 -6.16 -9.20
N GLY A 171 -6.29 -7.05 -8.75
CA GLY A 171 -4.86 -6.74 -8.64
C GLY A 171 -4.19 -6.51 -9.99
N VAL A 172 -4.62 -7.21 -11.04
CA VAL A 172 -4.11 -6.99 -12.42
C VAL A 172 -4.64 -5.68 -12.98
N GLN A 173 -5.91 -5.34 -12.71
CA GLN A 173 -6.50 -4.05 -13.08
C GLN A 173 -5.71 -2.88 -12.46
N PHE A 174 -5.33 -3.01 -11.19
CA PHE A 174 -4.55 -1.99 -10.49
C PHE A 174 -3.15 -1.79 -11.09
N MET A 175 -2.43 -2.88 -11.40
CA MET A 175 -1.13 -2.78 -12.07
C MET A 175 -1.23 -2.22 -13.50
N GLY A 176 -2.30 -2.57 -14.21
CA GLY A 176 -2.60 -1.99 -15.53
C GLY A 176 -2.80 -0.48 -15.45
N TYR A 177 -3.52 0.01 -14.44
CA TYR A 177 -3.70 1.44 -14.20
C TYR A 177 -2.36 2.16 -13.97
N TYR A 178 -1.49 1.64 -13.10
CA TYR A 178 -0.16 2.23 -12.88
C TYR A 178 0.67 2.33 -14.16
N THR A 179 0.65 1.26 -14.96
CA THR A 179 1.39 1.25 -16.23
C THR A 179 0.81 2.29 -17.18
N ALA A 180 -0.51 2.38 -17.29
CA ALA A 180 -1.20 3.31 -18.17
C ALA A 180 -0.89 4.78 -17.86
N VAL A 181 -0.76 5.14 -16.57
CA VAL A 181 -0.41 6.51 -16.15
C VAL A 181 0.92 6.98 -16.76
N LEU A 182 1.89 6.08 -16.91
CA LEU A 182 3.20 6.41 -17.49
C LEU A 182 3.26 6.15 -19.00
N SER A 183 2.63 5.07 -19.48
CA SER A 183 2.74 4.63 -20.88
C SER A 183 1.83 5.39 -21.83
N VAL A 184 0.62 5.78 -21.42
CA VAL A 184 -0.34 6.49 -22.29
C VAL A 184 0.17 7.88 -22.66
N PRO A 185 0.67 8.73 -21.73
CA PRO A 185 1.26 10.01 -22.10
C PRO A 185 2.50 9.85 -22.99
N ALA A 186 3.34 8.84 -22.72
CA ALA A 186 4.52 8.58 -23.54
C ALA A 186 4.16 8.17 -24.98
N LEU A 187 3.10 7.37 -25.15
CA LEU A 187 2.58 6.98 -26.47
C LEU A 187 1.93 8.16 -27.20
N LEU A 188 1.18 9.00 -26.49
CA LEU A 188 0.56 10.19 -27.08
C LEU A 188 1.58 11.23 -27.53
N ASN A 189 2.71 11.35 -26.84
CA ASN A 189 3.83 12.24 -27.24
C ASN A 189 4.64 11.70 -28.43
N LEU A 190 4.40 10.46 -28.86
CA LEU A 190 5.07 9.81 -30.00
C LEU A 190 4.37 10.12 -31.33
N PHE A 191 3.15 10.65 -31.28
CA PHE A 191 2.33 11.08 -32.42
C PHE A 191 2.10 12.59 -32.38
#